data_AF-A0A7D9DL18-F1
#
_entry.id   AF-A0A7D9DL18-F1
#
_cell.length_a   1.000
_cell.length_b   1.000
_cell.length_c   1.000
_cell.angle_alpha   90.00
_cell.angle_beta   90.00
_cell.angle_gamma   90.00
#
_symmetry.space_group_name_H-M   'P 1'
#
loop_
_entity.id
_entity.type
_entity.pdbx_description
1 polymer ?
#
loop_
_entity_poly.entity_id
_entity_poly.type
_entity_poly.pdbx_seq_one_letter_code
_entity_poly.pdbx_strand_id
1 'polypeptide(L)'
;MINDLELASSSTDHWKYVDDVTISESLKKNEVSVLQSDLNTIERWTVNNNMKLNGKKCKEMIVSFVRSENDIPRLLIDGLPLDLVPSFKILGLTMNNKLKWQDNTEA
;
A
#
# COMPACT_ATOMS: atom_id res chain seq x y z
N MET A 1 -20.08 8.89 3.22
CA MET A 1 -19.14 9.16 4.35
C MET A 1 -17.87 8.37 4.05
N ILE A 2 -16.73 8.68 4.65
CA ILE A 2 -15.43 8.08 4.31
C ILE A 2 -15.36 6.52 4.50
N ASN A 3 -16.44 5.88 4.97
CA ASN A 3 -16.61 4.43 5.12
C ASN A 3 -17.08 3.71 3.84
N ASP A 4 -17.40 4.46 2.77
CA ASP A 4 -17.93 3.94 1.52
C ASP A 4 -16.81 3.64 0.49
N LEU A 5 -15.57 3.42 0.94
CA LEU A 5 -14.46 3.06 0.06
C LEU A 5 -14.55 1.57 -0.25
N GLU A 6 -15.07 1.25 -1.43
CA GLU A 6 -15.05 -0.11 -1.98
C GLU A 6 -13.86 -0.25 -2.94
N LEU A 7 -12.99 -1.22 -2.68
CA LEU A 7 -11.92 -1.59 -3.59
C LEU A 7 -12.45 -2.40 -4.76
N ALA A 8 -11.72 -2.40 -5.87
CA ALA A 8 -12.12 -3.10 -7.07
C ALA A 8 -11.94 -4.62 -6.93
N SER A 9 -10.96 -5.06 -6.13
CA SER A 9 -10.68 -6.47 -5.89
C SER A 9 -11.18 -6.95 -4.51
N SER A 10 -11.69 -8.18 -4.47
CA SER A 10 -11.94 -8.92 -3.23
C SER A 10 -10.70 -9.64 -2.69
N SER A 11 -9.60 -9.64 -3.44
CA SER A 11 -8.32 -10.27 -3.07
C SER A 11 -7.36 -9.34 -2.35
N THR A 12 -7.79 -8.12 -2.05
CA THR A 12 -7.00 -7.11 -1.34
C THR A 12 -7.65 -6.76 -0.02
N ASP A 13 -6.80 -6.63 0.99
CA ASP A 13 -7.20 -6.17 2.30
C ASP A 13 -6.93 -4.66 2.38
N HIS A 14 -7.80 -3.95 3.07
CA HIS A 14 -7.59 -2.53 3.34
C HIS A 14 -7.96 -2.16 4.76
N TRP A 15 -7.20 -1.22 5.31
CA TRP A 15 -7.42 -0.63 6.61
C TRP A 15 -7.41 0.88 6.49
N LYS A 16 -8.26 1.51 7.27
CA LYS A 16 -8.45 2.94 7.22
C LYS A 16 -8.52 3.55 8.61
N TYR A 17 -7.86 4.68 8.77
CA TYR A 17 -7.87 5.46 9.99
C TYR A 17 -7.82 6.94 9.66
N VAL A 18 -8.91 7.67 9.94
CA VAL A 18 -9.08 9.08 9.58
C VAL A 18 -8.77 9.30 8.09
N ASP A 19 -7.69 9.99 7.75
CA ASP A 19 -7.23 10.31 6.40
C ASP A 19 -6.23 9.29 5.81
N ASP A 20 -5.71 8.38 6.64
CA ASP A 20 -4.78 7.32 6.20
C ASP A 20 -5.54 6.07 5.73
N VAL A 21 -5.10 5.54 4.58
CA VAL A 21 -5.55 4.25 4.04
C VAL A 21 -4.32 3.41 3.73
N THR A 22 -4.35 2.16 4.21
CA THR A 22 -3.37 1.13 3.87
C THR A 22 -4.09 0.04 3.08
N ILE A 23 -3.55 -0.32 1.92
CA ILE A 23 -4.00 -1.47 1.12
C ILE A 23 -2.89 -2.50 1.04
N SER A 24 -3.24 -3.77 1.01
CA SER A 24 -2.29 -4.86 0.86
C SER A 24 -2.89 -6.00 0.06
N GLU A 25 -2.02 -6.76 -0.58
CA GLU A 25 -2.38 -8.00 -1.25
C GLU A 25 -1.32 -9.07 -0.92
N SER A 26 -1.72 -10.34 -0.97
CA SER A 26 -0.80 -11.47 -0.86
C SER A 26 -0.74 -12.20 -2.20
N LEU A 27 0.42 -12.16 -2.85
CA LEU A 27 0.63 -12.82 -4.14
C LEU A 27 1.37 -14.14 -3.98
N LYS A 28 0.94 -15.15 -4.73
CA LYS A 28 1.74 -16.35 -5.01
C LYS A 28 2.70 -16.08 -6.16
N LYS A 29 3.69 -16.96 -6.29
CA LYS A 29 4.63 -16.90 -7.42
C LYS A 29 3.87 -16.93 -8.75
N ASN A 30 4.20 -15.99 -9.64
CA ASN A 30 3.59 -15.79 -10.96
C ASN A 30 2.14 -15.25 -10.95
N GLU A 31 1.60 -14.82 -9.81
CA GLU A 31 0.36 -14.05 -9.80
C GLU A 31 0.64 -12.58 -10.16
N VAL A 32 -0.33 -11.96 -10.82
CA VAL A 32 -0.27 -10.55 -11.21
C VAL A 32 -0.92 -9.72 -10.13
N SER A 33 -0.22 -8.68 -9.69
CA SER A 33 -0.72 -7.69 -8.74
C SER A 33 -2.00 -7.02 -9.24
N VAL A 34 -2.98 -6.88 -8.36
CA VAL A 34 -4.19 -6.08 -8.61
C VAL A 34 -4.16 -4.75 -7.84
N LEU A 35 -3.17 -4.55 -6.96
CA LEU A 35 -3.01 -3.32 -6.16
C LEU A 35 -3.03 -2.04 -6.99
N GLN A 36 -2.50 -2.03 -8.21
CA GLN A 36 -2.58 -0.84 -9.06
C GLN A 36 -4.02 -0.49 -9.43
N SER A 37 -4.87 -1.49 -9.68
CA SER A 37 -6.29 -1.28 -9.98
C SER A 37 -7.04 -0.71 -8.78
N ASP A 38 -6.73 -1.22 -7.59
CA ASP A 38 -7.30 -0.72 -6.33
C ASP A 38 -6.81 0.69 -6.02
N LEU A 39 -5.53 0.98 -6.25
CA LEU A 39 -4.97 2.32 -6.10
C LEU A 39 -5.64 3.33 -7.04
N ASN A 40 -5.88 2.95 -8.30
CA ASN A 40 -6.63 3.78 -9.25
C ASN A 40 -8.09 4.00 -8.80
N THR A 41 -8.69 3.01 -8.14
CA THR A 41 -10.05 3.12 -7.57
C THR A 41 -10.06 4.10 -6.41
N ILE A 42 -9.06 4.04 -5.52
CA ILE A 42 -8.87 5.00 -4.43
C ILE A 42 -8.65 6.40 -4.99
N GLU A 43 -7.80 6.57 -6.01
CA GLU A 43 -7.55 7.86 -6.65
C GLU A 43 -8.86 8.48 -7.15
N ARG A 44 -9.67 7.72 -7.91
CA ARG A 44 -10.99 8.17 -8.39
C ARG A 44 -11.94 8.49 -7.24
N TRP A 45 -11.96 7.64 -6.21
CA TRP A 45 -12.79 7.84 -5.03
C TRP A 45 -12.42 9.13 -4.30
N THR A 46 -11.12 9.44 -4.15
CA THR A 46 -10.69 10.69 -3.52
C THR A 46 -11.15 11.91 -4.31
N VAL A 47 -11.03 11.91 -5.63
CA VAL A 47 -11.51 12.99 -6.50
C VAL A 47 -13.03 13.18 -6.34
N ASN A 48 -13.80 12.09 -6.37
CA ASN A 48 -15.26 12.13 -6.21
C ASN A 48 -15.71 12.64 -4.83
N ASN A 49 -14.85 12.52 -3.82
CA ASN A 49 -15.09 13.00 -2.46
C ASN A 49 -14.39 14.33 -2.15
N ASN A 50 -13.94 15.05 -3.18
CA ASN A 50 -13.24 16.34 -3.05
C ASN A 50 -11.97 16.27 -2.16
N MET A 51 -11.36 15.10 -2.10
CA MET A 51 -10.08 14.84 -1.44
C MET A 51 -8.95 14.82 -2.47
N LYS A 52 -7.72 14.96 -2.00
CA LYS A 52 -6.52 14.85 -2.84
C LYS A 52 -5.55 13.86 -2.23
N LEU A 53 -5.19 12.85 -3.01
CA LEU A 53 -4.18 11.87 -2.64
C LEU A 53 -2.78 12.51 -2.74
N ASN A 54 -1.95 12.30 -1.71
CA ASN A 54 -0.61 12.88 -1.67
C ASN A 54 0.43 11.82 -2.03
N GLY A 55 0.72 11.67 -3.33
CA GLY A 55 1.67 10.68 -3.84
C GLY A 55 3.07 10.76 -3.21
N LYS A 56 3.51 11.94 -2.74
CA LYS A 56 4.81 12.08 -2.03
C LYS A 56 4.81 11.42 -0.66
N LYS A 57 3.66 11.35 0.00
CA LYS A 57 3.49 10.68 1.31
C LYS A 57 3.16 9.21 1.16
N CYS A 58 2.54 8.80 0.06
CA CYS A 58 2.28 7.40 -0.24
C CYS A 58 3.60 6.65 -0.46
N LYS A 59 3.70 5.48 0.16
CA LYS A 59 4.87 4.60 0.06
C LYS A 59 4.43 3.21 -0.35
N GLU A 60 5.28 2.55 -1.10
CA GLU A 60 5.15 1.14 -1.45
C GLU A 60 6.14 0.34 -0.60
N MET A 61 5.71 -0.81 -0.10
CA MET A 61 6.56 -1.74 0.62
C MET A 61 6.28 -3.16 0.14
N ILE A 62 7.33 -3.86 -0.29
CA ILE A 62 7.24 -5.25 -0.72
C ILE A 62 7.82 -6.13 0.38
N VAL A 63 7.00 -7.05 0.90
CA VAL A 63 7.42 -8.07 1.86
C VAL A 63 7.60 -9.38 1.09
N SER A 64 8.82 -9.91 1.06
CA SER A 64 9.08 -11.19 0.41
C SER A 64 10.18 -11.96 1.14
N PHE A 65 9.94 -13.26 1.32
CA PHE A 65 10.90 -14.22 1.87
C PHE A 65 11.47 -15.16 0.80
N VAL A 66 11.06 -14.96 -0.46
CA VAL A 66 11.55 -15.75 -1.59
C VAL A 66 12.96 -15.26 -1.93
N ARG A 67 13.86 -16.19 -2.25
CA ARG A 67 15.27 -15.86 -2.57
C ARG A 67 15.46 -15.28 -3.97
N SER A 68 14.50 -15.44 -4.86
CA SER A 68 14.53 -14.88 -6.21
C SER A 68 14.01 -13.44 -6.19
N GLU A 69 14.52 -12.61 -7.11
CA GLU A 69 13.92 -11.30 -7.35
C GLU A 69 12.43 -11.45 -7.69
N ASN A 70 11.61 -10.60 -7.07
CA ASN A 70 10.20 -10.52 -7.40
C ASN A 70 10.06 -9.42 -8.45
N ASP A 71 9.60 -9.79 -9.64
CA ASP A 71 9.34 -8.85 -10.72
C ASP A 71 7.95 -8.22 -10.55
N ILE A 72 7.74 -7.56 -9.40
CA ILE A 72 6.49 -6.85 -9.10
C ILE A 72 6.64 -5.42 -9.64
N PRO A 73 5.79 -4.99 -10.58
CA PRO A 73 5.81 -3.62 -11.09
C PRO A 73 5.58 -2.60 -9.98
N ARG A 74 6.28 -1.46 -10.06
CA ARG A 74 6.11 -0.36 -9.11
C ARG A 74 4.71 0.24 -9.23
N LEU A 75 4.11 0.57 -8.10
CA LEU A 75 2.84 1.28 -8.07
C LEU A 75 3.00 2.72 -8.52
N LEU A 76 2.03 3.21 -9.29
CA LEU A 76 2.01 4.54 -9.88
C LEU A 76 0.83 5.37 -9.33
N ILE A 77 1.10 6.65 -9.04
CA ILE A 77 0.09 7.67 -8.73
C ILE A 77 0.36 8.87 -9.61
N ASP A 78 -0.66 9.38 -10.31
CA ASP A 78 -0.49 10.42 -11.34
C ASP A 78 0.61 10.06 -12.39
N GLY A 79 0.77 8.76 -12.68
CA GLY A 79 1.82 8.25 -13.58
C GLY A 79 3.25 8.28 -13.03
N LEU A 80 3.43 8.71 -11.77
CA LEU A 80 4.73 8.71 -11.09
C LEU A 80 4.85 7.49 -10.16
N PRO A 81 6.00 6.80 -10.16
CA PRO A 81 6.21 5.68 -9.26
C PRO A 81 6.25 6.15 -7.81
N LEU A 82 5.63 5.36 -6.92
CA LEU A 82 5.77 5.55 -5.48
C LEU A 82 7.21 5.32 -5.03
N ASP A 83 7.55 5.75 -3.83
CA ASP A 83 8.83 5.40 -3.22
C ASP A 83 8.73 3.98 -2.62
N LEU A 84 9.64 3.08 -3.04
CA LEU A 84 9.78 1.77 -2.41
C LEU A 84 10.63 1.94 -1.16
N VAL A 85 10.05 1.60 -0.02
CA VAL A 85 10.72 1.75 1.27
C VAL A 85 10.89 0.39 1.95
N PRO A 86 12.01 0.16 2.64
CA PRO A 86 12.20 -1.05 3.43
C PRO A 86 11.41 -1.02 4.74
N SER A 87 10.94 0.16 5.15
CA SER A 87 10.18 0.36 6.39
C SER A 87 9.28 1.59 6.30
N PHE A 88 8.13 1.53 6.97
CA PHE A 88 7.19 2.64 7.05
C PHE A 88 6.46 2.65 8.39
N LYS A 89 6.13 3.85 8.89
CA LYS A 89 5.38 4.01 10.14
C LYS A 89 3.89 4.12 9.84
N ILE A 90 3.11 3.19 10.37
CA ILE A 90 1.65 3.11 10.24
C ILE A 90 1.07 3.28 11.64
N LEU A 91 0.36 4.39 11.88
CA LEU A 91 -0.31 4.70 13.16
C LEU A 91 0.61 4.57 14.41
N GLY A 92 1.87 4.99 14.27
CA GLY A 92 2.86 4.93 15.34
C GLY A 92 3.70 3.65 15.38
N LEU A 93 3.28 2.59 14.70
CA LEU A 93 4.01 1.33 14.59
C LEU A 93 4.90 1.33 13.36
N THR A 94 6.18 0.97 13.53
CA THR A 94 7.10 0.77 12.41
C THR A 94 6.93 -0.65 11.87
N MET A 95 6.46 -0.76 10.63
CA MET A 95 6.56 -2.01 9.86
C MET A 95 7.80 -1.97 8.98
N ASN A 96 8.54 -3.08 8.93
CA ASN A 96 9.63 -3.27 7.98
C ASN A 96 9.37 -4.47 7.08
N ASN A 97 10.04 -4.50 5.93
CA ASN A 97 9.89 -5.53 4.91
C ASN A 97 10.44 -6.91 5.33
N LYS A 98 11.09 -7.00 6.50
CA LYS A 98 11.56 -8.24 7.12
C LYS A 98 10.59 -8.76 8.18
N LEU A 99 9.50 -8.02 8.45
CA LEU A 99 8.52 -8.27 9.52
C LEU A 99 9.18 -8.48 10.90
N LYS A 100 10.27 -7.77 11.20
CA LYS A 100 10.92 -7.83 12.51
C LYS A 100 10.37 -6.75 13.44
N TRP A 101 10.22 -7.07 14.72
CA TRP A 101 9.65 -6.16 15.72
C TRP A 101 10.66 -5.24 16.41
N GLN A 102 11.97 -5.42 16.21
CA GLN A 102 13.02 -4.69 16.93
C GLN A 102 12.84 -3.17 16.88
N ASP A 103 12.47 -2.63 15.72
CA ASP A 103 12.25 -1.20 15.48
C ASP A 103 11.15 -0.56 16.38
N ASN A 104 10.35 -1.37 17.08
CA ASN A 104 9.30 -0.91 17.98
C ASN A 104 9.64 -1.09 19.47
N THR A 105 10.76 -1.73 19.79
CA THR A 105 11.15 -2.08 21.17
C THR A 105 12.47 -1.49 21.61
N GLU A 106 13.30 -1.08 20.67
CA GLU A 106 14.59 -0.44 20.95
C GLU A 106 14.35 1.07 21.19
N ALA A 107 14.85 1.56 22.33
CA ALA A 107 14.75 2.94 22.79
C ALA A 107 15.94 3.79 22.32
#